data_AF-A0A1B9MNL2-F1
#
_entry.id   AF-A0A1B9MNL2-F1
#
_cell.length_a   1.000
_cell.length_b   1.000
_cell.length_c   1.000
_cell.angle_alpha   90.00
_cell.angle_beta   90.00
_cell.angle_gamma   90.00
#
_symmetry.space_group_name_H-M   'P 1'
#
loop_
_entity.id
_entity.type
_entity.pdbx_description
1 polymer ?
#
loop_
_entity_poly.entity_id
_entity_poly.type
_entity_poly.pdbx_seq_one_letter_code
_entity_poly.pdbx_strand_id
1 'polypeptide(L)'
;MSSNKVADKDVEGIVGKEADTQLVPDTFLESIEMTEAKIVGPKHTDRRFPRLIEYQYQLPARAANGPNAGKIIRFKKAEKKTTYDPAKLSDAKVADMSNKAAKKAEDYFKINPEQRQYSVKIDGYWFRVTRDAKTGEINNAFLSISPRG
;
A
#
# COMPACT_ATOMS: atom_id res chain seq x y z
N MET A 1 -30.12 18.90 -32.29
CA MET A 1 -29.40 18.58 -31.02
C MET A 1 -29.44 17.07 -30.89
N SER A 2 -28.32 16.39 -31.11
CA SER A 2 -28.23 14.93 -30.92
C SER A 2 -26.98 14.65 -30.10
N SER A 3 -27.17 13.85 -29.06
CA SER A 3 -26.32 13.74 -27.90
C SER A 3 -24.94 13.14 -28.18
N ASN A 4 -23.97 13.64 -27.42
CA ASN A 4 -22.58 13.23 -27.36
C ASN A 4 -22.39 11.75 -26.98
N LYS A 5 -21.48 11.10 -27.72
CA LYS A 5 -20.28 10.38 -27.26
C LYS A 5 -20.43 9.39 -26.10
N VAL A 6 -20.24 8.10 -26.39
CA VAL A 6 -19.54 7.19 -25.47
C VAL A 6 -18.38 6.59 -26.25
N ALA A 7 -17.23 7.26 -26.16
CA ALA A 7 -15.96 6.69 -26.55
C ALA A 7 -15.59 5.62 -25.51
N ASP A 8 -15.02 4.53 -25.99
CA ASP A 8 -14.39 3.47 -25.22
C ASP A 8 -13.63 4.05 -24.02
N LYS A 9 -13.97 3.56 -22.83
CA LYS A 9 -13.20 3.86 -21.63
C LYS A 9 -11.90 3.08 -21.75
N ASP A 10 -10.87 3.80 -22.18
CA ASP A 10 -9.48 3.46 -21.98
C ASP A 10 -9.30 2.85 -20.59
N VAL A 11 -8.71 1.67 -20.58
CA VAL A 11 -8.20 0.98 -19.40
C VAL A 11 -7.13 1.88 -18.80
N GLU A 12 -7.51 2.76 -17.88
CA GLU A 12 -6.57 3.49 -17.03
C GLU A 12 -5.91 2.48 -16.08
N GLY A 13 -4.82 1.89 -16.57
CA GLY A 13 -3.96 1.02 -15.81
C GLY A 13 -3.34 1.72 -14.61
N ILE A 14 -3.59 1.15 -13.42
CA ILE A 14 -2.57 0.78 -12.43
C ILE A 14 -1.49 1.84 -12.12
N VAL A 15 -1.86 3.11 -11.93
CA VAL A 15 -0.94 4.10 -11.34
C VAL A 15 -1.73 5.00 -10.41
N GLY A 16 -2.04 4.50 -9.21
CA GLY A 16 -2.57 5.36 -8.14
C GLY A 16 -3.40 4.67 -7.06
N LYS A 17 -3.90 3.45 -7.28
CA LYS A 17 -4.75 2.73 -6.31
C LYS A 17 -4.23 1.35 -5.88
N GLU A 18 -3.29 0.75 -6.61
CA GLU A 18 -2.82 -0.63 -6.33
C GLU A 18 -1.65 -0.71 -5.34
N ALA A 19 -0.88 0.37 -5.15
CA ALA A 19 0.14 0.44 -4.09
C ALA A 19 -0.48 0.25 -2.68
N ASP A 20 -1.79 0.48 -2.59
CA ASP A 20 -2.63 0.49 -1.40
C ASP A 20 -3.50 -0.77 -1.26
N THR A 21 -3.25 -1.83 -2.03
CA THR A 21 -3.87 -3.14 -1.76
C THR A 21 -2.95 -3.97 -0.85
N GLN A 22 -3.52 -4.69 0.11
CA GLN A 22 -2.76 -5.62 0.93
C GLN A 22 -2.36 -6.82 0.07
N LEU A 23 -1.07 -6.96 -0.23
CA LEU A 23 -0.57 -7.95 -1.19
C LEU A 23 -0.04 -9.21 -0.50
N VAL A 24 -0.19 -10.34 -1.18
CA VAL A 24 0.56 -11.58 -0.92
C VAL A 24 1.95 -11.49 -1.55
N PRO A 25 2.94 -12.29 -1.09
CA PRO A 25 4.32 -12.20 -1.56
C PRO A 25 4.48 -12.26 -3.08
N ASP A 26 3.81 -13.20 -3.75
CA ASP A 26 4.00 -13.44 -5.18
C ASP A 26 3.51 -12.27 -6.02
N THR A 27 2.29 -11.77 -5.74
CA THR A 27 1.74 -10.57 -6.39
C THR A 27 2.62 -9.33 -6.15
N PHE A 28 3.20 -9.19 -4.95
CA PHE A 28 4.12 -8.10 -4.70
C PHE A 28 5.40 -8.22 -5.53
N LEU A 29 6.00 -9.41 -5.60
CA LEU A 29 7.22 -9.64 -6.39
C LEU A 29 6.97 -9.46 -7.89
N GLU A 30 5.83 -9.92 -8.40
CA GLU A 30 5.40 -9.67 -9.78
C GLU A 30 5.30 -8.15 -10.06
N SER A 31 4.70 -7.38 -9.14
CA SER A 31 4.63 -5.92 -9.28
C SER A 31 6.00 -5.24 -9.31
N ILE A 32 6.99 -5.80 -8.60
CA ILE A 32 8.37 -5.30 -8.61
C ILE A 32 8.99 -5.49 -9.99
N GLU A 33 8.78 -6.67 -10.60
CA GLU A 33 9.25 -6.97 -11.95
C GLU A 33 8.57 -6.08 -13.00
N MET A 34 7.23 -6.00 -12.97
CA MET A 34 6.45 -5.19 -13.91
C MET A 34 6.81 -3.70 -13.87
N THR A 35 7.14 -3.18 -12.70
CA THR A 35 7.46 -1.74 -12.53
C THR A 35 8.94 -1.42 -12.69
N GLU A 36 9.80 -2.43 -12.93
CA GLU A 36 11.26 -2.31 -12.88
C GLU A 36 11.76 -1.74 -11.53
N ALA A 37 11.03 -2.01 -10.46
CA ALA A 37 11.42 -1.66 -9.10
C ALA A 37 12.51 -2.61 -8.59
N LYS A 38 13.13 -2.24 -7.47
CA LYS A 38 14.21 -3.03 -6.87
C LYS A 38 13.88 -3.34 -5.44
N ILE A 39 13.99 -4.62 -5.04
CA ILE A 39 14.13 -4.98 -3.64
C ILE A 39 15.50 -4.50 -3.17
N VAL A 40 15.53 -3.71 -2.09
CA VAL A 40 16.76 -3.18 -1.51
C VAL A 40 16.88 -3.68 -0.07
N GLY A 41 17.88 -4.52 0.19
CA GLY A 41 18.13 -5.09 1.50
C GLY A 41 17.45 -6.45 1.74
N PRO A 42 17.69 -7.04 2.93
CA PRO A 42 17.15 -8.35 3.28
C PRO A 42 15.64 -8.29 3.56
N LYS A 43 14.95 -9.40 3.30
CA LYS A 43 13.57 -9.60 3.76
C LYS A 43 13.55 -9.60 5.29
N HIS A 44 12.55 -8.97 5.89
CA HIS A 44 12.39 -8.93 7.33
C HIS A 44 11.16 -9.75 7.76
N THR A 45 11.36 -10.60 8.76
CA THR A 45 10.31 -11.42 9.38
C THR A 45 10.43 -11.30 10.89
N ASP A 46 9.31 -11.36 11.61
CA ASP A 46 9.28 -11.33 13.07
C ASP A 46 8.57 -12.57 13.60
N ARG A 47 9.15 -13.25 14.60
CA ARG A 47 8.58 -14.47 15.20
C ARG A 47 7.21 -14.23 15.84
N ARG A 48 6.91 -13.00 16.25
CA ARG A 48 5.59 -12.57 16.77
C ARG A 48 4.54 -12.45 15.66
N PHE A 49 4.99 -12.29 14.41
CA PHE A 49 4.16 -12.18 13.22
C PHE A 49 4.63 -13.16 12.14
N PRO A 50 4.61 -14.49 12.41
CA PRO A 50 5.28 -15.50 11.59
C PRO A 50 4.68 -15.69 10.18
N ARG A 51 3.60 -14.97 9.89
CA ARG A 51 2.87 -14.99 8.62
C ARG A 51 3.13 -13.74 7.77
N LEU A 52 3.94 -12.81 8.27
CA LEU A 52 4.23 -11.54 7.61
C LEU A 52 5.68 -11.49 7.12
N ILE A 53 5.87 -10.93 5.92
CA ILE A 53 7.19 -10.63 5.36
C ILE A 53 7.20 -9.16 4.97
N GLU A 54 8.12 -8.39 5.54
CA GLU A 54 8.39 -7.01 5.16
C GLU A 54 9.53 -6.98 4.13
N TYR A 55 9.24 -6.35 3.00
CA TYR A 55 10.18 -6.05 1.94
C TYR A 55 10.52 -4.57 1.99
N GLN A 56 11.78 -4.24 1.73
CA GLN A 56 12.20 -2.88 1.44
C GLN A 56 12.49 -2.78 -0.06
N TYR A 57 11.96 -1.75 -0.72
CA TYR A 57 12.03 -1.63 -2.18
C TYR A 57 12.15 -0.16 -2.62
N GLN A 58 12.61 0.05 -3.85
CA GLN A 58 12.67 1.37 -4.48
C GLN A 58 11.96 1.33 -5.83
N LEU A 59 11.05 2.28 -6.03
CA LEU A 59 10.41 2.51 -7.33
C LEU A 59 11.31 3.36 -8.22
N PRO A 60 11.37 3.09 -9.54
CA PRO A 60 12.06 3.98 -10.45
C PRO A 60 11.31 5.31 -10.60
N ALA A 61 12.06 6.38 -10.78
CA ALA A 61 11.56 7.64 -11.31
C ALA A 61 11.89 7.69 -12.80
N ARG A 62 10.86 7.90 -13.63
CA ARG A 62 11.00 8.02 -15.08
C ARG A 62 10.95 9.50 -15.48
N ALA A 63 11.71 9.88 -16.49
CA ALA A 63 11.58 11.21 -17.06
C ALA A 63 10.17 11.35 -17.66
N ALA A 64 9.46 12.41 -17.27
CA ALA A 64 8.11 12.67 -17.77
C ALA A 64 8.15 13.09 -19.25
N ASN A 65 9.10 13.96 -19.61
CA ASN A 65 9.12 14.65 -20.90
C ASN A 65 10.52 14.66 -21.52
N GLY A 66 10.61 15.05 -22.80
CA GLY A 66 11.87 15.26 -23.52
C GLY A 66 12.44 13.99 -24.16
N PRO A 67 13.67 14.04 -24.69
CA PRO A 67 14.27 12.94 -25.46
C PRO A 67 14.52 11.65 -24.66
N ASN A 68 14.38 11.71 -23.34
CA ASN A 68 14.51 10.58 -22.42
C ASN A 68 13.18 10.20 -21.76
N ALA A 69 12.04 10.72 -22.22
CA ALA A 69 10.73 10.38 -21.68
C ALA A 69 10.55 8.85 -21.56
N GLY A 70 10.03 8.39 -20.42
CA GLY A 70 9.86 6.97 -20.11
C GLY A 70 11.11 6.24 -19.59
N LYS A 71 12.32 6.78 -19.80
CA LYS A 71 13.55 6.18 -19.27
C LYS A 71 13.68 6.41 -17.77
N ILE A 72 14.22 5.40 -17.08
CA ILE A 72 14.58 5.50 -15.65
C ILE A 72 15.73 6.49 -15.51
N ILE A 73 15.51 7.53 -14.68
CA ILE A 73 16.53 8.57 -14.41
C ILE A 73 17.14 8.45 -13.01
N ARG A 74 16.41 7.87 -12.06
CA ARG A 74 16.88 7.58 -10.69
C ARG A 74 15.94 6.59 -10.01
N PHE A 75 16.33 6.09 -8.85
CA PHE A 75 15.44 5.37 -7.94
C PHE A 75 14.95 6.33 -6.84
N LYS A 76 13.68 6.19 -6.45
CA LYS A 76 13.09 6.93 -5.33
C LYS A 76 13.65 6.41 -3.99
N LYS A 77 13.32 7.11 -2.90
CA LYS A 77 13.65 6.67 -1.55
C LYS A 77 13.08 5.27 -1.32
N ALA A 78 13.80 4.46 -0.55
CA ALA A 78 13.33 3.13 -0.20
C ALA A 78 12.04 3.21 0.63
N GLU A 79 11.06 2.41 0.22
CA GLU A 79 9.79 2.20 0.88
C GLU A 79 9.73 0.78 1.43
N LYS A 80 8.72 0.50 2.25
CA LYS A 80 8.53 -0.79 2.90
C LYS A 80 7.13 -1.30 2.66
N LYS A 81 7.00 -2.55 2.19
CA LYS A 81 5.72 -3.25 2.01
C LYS A 81 5.71 -4.50 2.87
N THR A 82 4.64 -4.68 3.65
CA THR A 82 4.39 -5.92 4.39
C THR A 82 3.40 -6.76 3.59
N THR A 83 3.77 -8.01 3.37
CA THR A 83 2.94 -9.03 2.73
C THR A 83 2.53 -10.09 3.75
N TYR A 84 1.53 -10.89 3.42
CA TYR A 84 1.03 -11.97 4.27
C TYR A 84 0.93 -13.30 3.51
N ASP A 85 1.09 -14.40 4.24
CA ASP A 85 0.89 -15.76 3.71
C ASP A 85 -0.62 -16.09 3.67
N PRO A 86 -1.27 -16.16 2.49
CA PRO A 86 -2.71 -16.38 2.36
C PRO A 86 -3.13 -17.79 2.81
N ALA A 87 -2.25 -18.78 2.76
CA ALA A 87 -2.53 -20.14 3.24
C ALA A 87 -2.70 -20.19 4.76
N LYS A 88 -2.15 -19.20 5.48
CA LYS A 88 -2.24 -19.10 6.94
C LYS A 88 -3.09 -17.92 7.41
N LEU A 89 -3.30 -16.91 6.58
CA LEU A 89 -4.11 -15.74 6.88
C LEU A 89 -4.91 -15.38 5.62
N SER A 90 -6.14 -15.86 5.52
CA SER A 90 -6.96 -15.68 4.32
C SER A 90 -7.24 -14.20 4.03
N ASP A 91 -7.39 -13.89 2.74
CA ASP A 91 -7.70 -12.55 2.23
C ASP A 91 -8.95 -11.97 2.89
N ALA A 92 -10.00 -12.79 3.07
CA ALA A 92 -11.23 -12.39 3.74
C ALA A 92 -10.98 -11.95 5.21
N LYS A 93 -10.09 -12.66 5.91
CA LYS A 93 -9.72 -12.30 7.29
C LYS A 93 -8.88 -11.03 7.31
N VAL A 94 -7.96 -10.85 6.37
CA VAL A 94 -7.17 -9.62 6.24
C VAL A 94 -8.07 -8.42 5.96
N ALA A 95 -9.05 -8.56 5.06
CA ALA A 95 -10.00 -7.51 4.74
C ALA A 95 -10.88 -7.15 5.95
N ASP A 96 -11.41 -8.14 6.67
CA ASP A 96 -12.18 -7.91 7.90
C ASP A 96 -11.36 -7.17 8.97
N MET A 97 -10.12 -7.60 9.22
CA MET A 97 -9.23 -6.93 10.18
C MET A 97 -8.85 -5.51 9.73
N SER A 98 -8.65 -5.29 8.43
CA SER A 98 -8.37 -3.97 7.85
C SER A 98 -9.55 -3.02 8.07
N ASN A 99 -10.78 -3.46 7.83
CA ASN A 99 -11.99 -2.68 8.09
C ASN A 99 -12.15 -2.35 9.59
N LYS A 100 -11.90 -3.32 10.47
CA LYS A 100 -11.90 -3.10 11.93
C LYS A 100 -10.82 -2.10 12.36
N ALA A 101 -9.63 -2.16 11.76
CA ALA A 101 -8.55 -1.22 12.01
C ALA A 101 -8.94 0.20 11.58
N ALA A 102 -9.49 0.36 10.37
CA ALA A 102 -9.96 1.64 9.85
C ALA A 102 -11.02 2.25 10.80
N LYS A 103 -12.07 1.51 11.13
CA LYS A 103 -13.13 1.97 12.04
C LYS A 103 -12.58 2.42 13.40
N LYS A 104 -11.62 1.68 13.96
CA LYS A 104 -10.99 2.02 15.24
C LYS A 104 -10.10 3.27 15.15
N ALA A 105 -9.50 3.53 13.99
CA ALA A 105 -8.67 4.71 13.75
C ALA A 105 -9.49 5.98 13.50
N GLU A 106 -10.76 5.87 13.06
CA GLU A 106 -11.64 7.03 12.88
C GLU A 106 -11.72 7.88 14.14
N ASP A 107 -11.96 7.25 15.29
CA ASP A 107 -12.09 7.96 16.57
C ASP A 107 -10.77 8.62 16.99
N TYR A 108 -9.64 7.95 16.76
CA TYR A 108 -8.33 8.54 16.99
C TYR A 108 -8.11 9.80 16.14
N PHE A 109 -8.44 9.75 14.85
CA PHE A 109 -8.25 10.88 13.93
C PHE A 109 -9.22 12.04 14.15
N LYS A 110 -10.41 11.78 14.69
CA LYS A 110 -11.34 12.83 15.15
C LYS A 110 -10.75 13.62 16.33
N ILE A 111 -10.13 12.90 17.27
CA ILE A 111 -9.51 13.50 18.46
C ILE A 111 -8.17 14.16 18.13
N ASN A 112 -7.44 13.63 17.13
CA ASN A 112 -6.11 14.09 16.73
C ASN A 112 -6.10 14.61 15.28
N PRO A 113 -6.73 15.77 15.00
CA PRO A 113 -6.95 16.28 13.64
C PRO A 113 -5.66 16.61 12.88
N GLU A 114 -4.52 16.72 13.55
CA GLU A 114 -3.22 16.94 12.90
C GLU A 114 -2.52 15.64 12.47
N GLN A 115 -2.91 14.50 13.07
CA GLN A 115 -2.27 13.21 12.81
C GLN A 115 -2.77 12.60 11.50
N ARG A 116 -1.88 12.07 10.67
CA ARG A 116 -2.24 11.47 9.36
C ARG A 116 -2.05 9.96 9.30
N GLN A 117 -1.47 9.40 10.34
CA GLN A 117 -1.20 7.97 10.47
C GLN A 117 -1.50 7.55 11.89
N TYR A 118 -2.04 6.34 12.04
CA TYR A 118 -2.23 5.72 13.35
C TYR A 118 -1.96 4.23 13.25
N SER A 119 -1.29 3.68 14.26
CA SER A 119 -1.04 2.24 14.36
C SER A 119 -2.01 1.62 15.35
N VAL A 120 -2.78 0.63 14.90
CA VAL A 120 -3.79 -0.06 15.71
C VAL A 120 -3.55 -1.56 15.68
N LYS A 121 -3.79 -2.23 16.81
CA LYS A 121 -3.67 -3.68 16.90
C LYS A 121 -5.05 -4.33 16.78
N ILE A 122 -5.19 -5.28 15.85
CA ILE A 122 -6.39 -6.10 15.61
C ILE A 122 -5.97 -7.56 15.57
N ASP A 123 -6.58 -8.40 16.40
CA ASP A 123 -6.35 -9.86 16.46
C ASP A 123 -4.86 -10.26 16.51
N GLY A 124 -4.06 -9.49 17.23
CA GLY A 124 -2.63 -9.74 17.38
C GLY A 124 -1.75 -9.05 16.33
N TYR A 125 -2.30 -8.55 15.22
CA TYR A 125 -1.57 -7.91 14.13
C TYR A 125 -1.61 -6.38 14.20
N TRP A 126 -0.52 -5.73 13.81
CA TRP A 126 -0.49 -4.28 13.66
C TRP A 126 -1.01 -3.87 12.29
N PHE A 127 -1.89 -2.88 12.30
CA PHE A 127 -2.36 -2.17 11.12
C PHE A 127 -1.90 -0.73 11.18
N ARG A 128 -1.34 -0.26 10.07
CA ARG A 128 -1.06 1.15 9.84
C ARG A 128 -2.21 1.72 9.04
N VAL A 129 -2.97 2.60 9.67
CA VAL A 129 -4.09 3.31 9.05
C VAL A 129 -3.62 4.70 8.67
N THR A 130 -3.92 5.14 7.46
CA THR A 130 -3.68 6.53 7.04
C THR A 130 -4.96 7.19 6.60
N ARG A 131 -4.96 8.52 6.64
CA ARG A 131 -6.05 9.33 6.12
C ARG A 131 -5.54 10.41 5.18
N ASP A 132 -6.41 10.84 4.28
CA ASP A 132 -6.12 11.92 3.36
C ASP A 132 -5.98 13.25 4.11
N ALA A 133 -4.98 14.03 3.71
CA ALA A 133 -4.67 15.30 4.36
C ALA A 133 -5.69 16.41 4.05
N LYS A 134 -6.42 16.29 2.94
CA LYS A 134 -7.38 17.29 2.46
C LYS A 134 -8.80 16.95 2.90
N THR A 135 -9.23 15.69 2.75
CA THR A 135 -10.59 15.26 3.09
C THR A 135 -10.71 14.79 4.54
N GLY A 136 -9.60 14.36 5.17
CA GLY A 136 -9.61 13.76 6.49
C GLY A 136 -10.15 12.33 6.52
N GLU A 137 -10.55 11.78 5.36
CA GLU A 137 -11.08 10.43 5.23
C GLU A 137 -9.96 9.40 5.28
N ILE A 138 -10.23 8.25 5.92
CA ILE A 138 -9.31 7.12 5.89
C ILE A 138 -9.20 6.64 4.44
N ASN A 139 -7.98 6.63 3.93
CA ASN A 139 -7.71 6.09 2.59
C ASN A 139 -7.28 4.63 2.67
N ASN A 140 -6.63 4.21 3.76
CA ASN A 140 -5.84 2.98 3.79
C ASN A 140 -5.73 2.35 5.18
N ALA A 141 -5.68 1.01 5.25
CA ALA A 141 -5.38 0.25 6.47
C ALA A 141 -4.63 -1.06 6.15
N PHE A 142 -3.31 -1.10 6.43
CA PHE A 142 -2.43 -2.20 6.00
C PHE A 142 -1.71 -2.89 7.13
N LEU A 143 -1.43 -4.18 6.96
CA LEU A 143 -0.58 -4.93 7.88
C LEU A 143 0.81 -4.31 7.99
N SER A 144 1.36 -4.34 9.20
CA SER A 144 2.71 -3.89 9.52
C SER A 144 3.35 -4.83 10.54
N ILE A 145 4.67 -5.02 10.45
CA ILE A 145 5.43 -5.80 11.43
C ILE A 145 5.76 -4.96 12.70
N SER A 146 5.66 -3.62 12.62
CA SER A 146 5.86 -2.73 13.76
C SER A 146 4.86 -1.58 13.75
N PRO A 147 4.41 -1.09 14.92
CA PRO A 147 3.89 0.26 15.01
C PRO A 147 5.01 1.19 14.53
N ARG A 148 4.73 2.00 13.52
CA ARG A 148 5.64 3.07 13.12
C ARG A 148 5.11 4.31 13.83
N GLY A 149 5.89 4.76 14.81
CA GLY A 149 5.63 5.97 15.60
C GLY A 149 5.50 7.19 14.73
#